data_AF-A0A447X7V8-F1
#
_entry.id   AF-A0A447X7V8-F1
#
_cell.length_a   1.000
_cell.length_b   1.000
_cell.length_c   1.000
_cell.angle_alpha   90.00
_cell.angle_beta   90.00
_cell.angle_gamma   90.00
#
_symmetry.space_group_name_H-M   'P 1'
#
loop_
_entity.id
_entity.type
_entity.pdbx_description
1 polymer ?
#
loop_
_entity_poly.entity_id
_entity_poly.type
_entity_poly.pdbx_seq_one_letter_code
_entity_poly.pdbx_strand_id
1 'polypeptide(L)'
;MGIAGVGDAKQLGRIGAKTIIYFEVITTVAIILGITLANVFQPGAGVDMSQLATVDISKYQSTTEAVQSSSHGIMGTILSLVPTNIVASMAKGEMLPIIFFSVLFGLGLSSLPATHREPLVTVFRSISETMFKVTHMVMRYAPVGVFALIAVTVANFGFSSLWPLAKLVLLVHFAILFFALVVLGIVARLCGLSVWILIRILKDELILAYSTASSESVLPRIIEKMEAYGAPASITSFVVPTGYSFNLDGSTLYQSIAAIFIAQLYGIDLSIWQEIILVLTLMVTSKGIAGVPGVSFVVLLATLGSVGIPLEGLAFIAGVDRILDMARTALNVVGNALAVLVIAKWEHKFDRKKALAYEREVLGKFDKLRINN
;
A
#
# COMPACT_ATOMS: atom_id res chain seq x y z
N MET A 1 5.53 -18.37 9.67
CA MET A 1 6.94 -18.47 10.05
C MET A 1 7.36 -17.49 11.11
N GLY A 2 7.27 -16.19 10.80
CA GLY A 2 7.70 -15.14 11.72
C GLY A 2 7.10 -15.25 13.13
N ILE A 3 5.84 -15.68 13.25
CA ILE A 3 5.10 -15.71 14.52
C ILE A 3 5.43 -16.95 15.37
N ALA A 4 5.48 -18.14 14.76
CA ALA A 4 5.81 -19.38 15.47
C ALA A 4 7.25 -19.38 16.03
N GLY A 5 8.15 -18.57 15.45
CA GLY A 5 9.52 -18.40 15.94
C GLY A 5 9.69 -17.38 17.08
N VAL A 6 8.67 -16.56 17.39
CA VAL A 6 8.74 -15.53 18.44
C VAL A 6 8.51 -16.13 19.83
N GLY A 7 7.71 -17.20 19.94
CA GLY A 7 7.45 -17.92 21.20
C GLY A 7 6.73 -17.13 22.29
N ASP A 8 6.45 -15.83 22.09
CA ASP A 8 5.84 -14.95 23.09
C ASP A 8 4.69 -14.12 22.49
N ALA A 9 3.46 -14.43 22.93
CA ALA A 9 2.25 -13.70 22.55
C ALA A 9 2.28 -12.22 22.99
N LYS A 10 2.92 -11.89 24.13
CA LYS A 10 3.03 -10.50 24.60
C LYS A 10 3.89 -9.67 23.67
N GLN A 11 5.00 -10.24 23.20
CA GLN A 11 5.84 -9.59 22.21
C GLN A 11 5.09 -9.33 20.90
N LEU A 12 4.32 -10.32 20.42
CA LEU A 12 3.54 -10.16 19.20
C LEU A 12 2.47 -9.07 19.33
N GLY A 13 1.75 -9.04 20.45
CA GLY A 13 0.75 -7.99 20.72
C GLY A 13 1.36 -6.59 20.74
N ARG A 14 2.56 -6.43 21.34
CA ARG A 14 3.29 -5.14 21.35
C ARG A 14 3.72 -4.71 19.94
N ILE A 15 4.27 -5.63 19.14
CA ILE A 15 4.64 -5.38 17.74
C ILE A 15 3.40 -4.96 16.94
N GLY A 16 2.29 -5.70 17.10
CA GLY A 16 1.02 -5.40 16.47
C GLY A 16 0.50 -4.01 16.81
N ALA A 17 0.43 -3.66 18.09
CA ALA A 17 -0.05 -2.35 18.54
C ALA A 17 0.81 -1.21 17.98
N LYS A 18 2.15 -1.31 18.06
CA LYS A 18 3.06 -0.31 17.49
C LYS A 18 2.89 -0.16 15.98
N THR A 19 2.64 -1.28 15.29
CA THR A 19 2.44 -1.31 13.83
C THR A 19 1.15 -0.59 13.44
N ILE A 20 0.04 -0.88 14.11
CA ILE A 20 -1.25 -0.21 13.83
C ILE A 20 -1.17 1.29 14.15
N ILE A 21 -0.56 1.67 15.28
CA ILE A 21 -0.37 3.09 15.63
C ILE A 21 0.49 3.80 14.58
N TYR A 22 1.59 3.18 14.14
CA TYR A 22 2.42 3.73 13.08
C TYR A 22 1.62 3.93 11.79
N PHE A 23 0.87 2.91 11.35
CA PHE A 23 0.04 3.01 10.16
C PHE A 23 -0.99 4.11 10.25
N GLU A 24 -1.68 4.22 11.39
CA GLU A 24 -2.69 5.25 11.58
C GLU A 24 -2.13 6.65 11.49
N VAL A 25 -1.00 6.90 12.15
CA VAL A 25 -0.33 8.20 12.14
C VAL A 25 0.13 8.57 10.73
N ILE A 26 0.81 7.65 10.04
CA ILE A 26 1.34 7.94 8.69
C ILE A 26 0.22 8.14 7.68
N THR A 27 -0.83 7.31 7.70
CA THR A 27 -1.98 7.50 6.80
C THR A 27 -2.74 8.79 7.09
N THR A 28 -2.85 9.20 8.36
CA THR A 28 -3.50 10.47 8.73
C THR A 28 -2.71 11.66 8.18
N VAL A 29 -1.37 11.63 8.32
CA VAL A 29 -0.49 12.65 7.73
C VAL A 29 -0.64 12.68 6.20
N ALA A 30 -0.78 11.53 5.55
CA ALA A 30 -0.99 11.44 4.11
C ALA A 30 -2.31 12.12 3.67
N ILE A 31 -3.40 11.85 4.38
CA ILE A 31 -4.71 12.45 4.10
C ILE A 31 -4.66 13.97 4.28
N ILE A 32 -4.13 14.45 5.42
CA ILE A 32 -4.03 15.88 5.71
C ILE A 32 -3.17 16.59 4.67
N LEU A 33 -2.04 16.00 4.29
CA LEU A 33 -1.19 16.54 3.24
C LEU A 33 -1.95 16.62 1.90
N GLY A 34 -2.68 15.57 1.53
CA GLY A 34 -3.42 15.52 0.27
C GLY A 34 -4.50 16.60 0.19
N ILE A 35 -5.31 16.74 1.23
CA ILE A 35 -6.32 17.82 1.34
C ILE A 35 -5.65 19.18 1.26
N THR A 36 -4.58 19.39 2.03
CA THR A 36 -3.85 20.67 2.07
C THR A 36 -3.32 21.05 0.68
N LEU A 37 -2.67 20.11 -0.01
CA LEU A 37 -2.15 20.34 -1.36
C LEU A 37 -3.29 20.62 -2.36
N ALA A 38 -4.40 19.89 -2.29
CA ALA A 38 -5.52 20.10 -3.18
C ALA A 38 -6.24 21.44 -2.95
N ASN A 39 -6.30 21.91 -1.70
CA ASN A 39 -6.84 23.23 -1.36
C ASN A 39 -5.93 24.38 -1.80
N VAL A 40 -4.60 24.20 -1.69
CA VAL A 40 -3.62 25.22 -2.09
C VAL A 40 -3.50 25.34 -3.60
N PHE A 41 -3.42 24.20 -4.31
CA PHE A 41 -3.17 24.19 -5.76
C PHE A 41 -4.45 24.19 -6.60
N GLN A 42 -5.60 23.90 -5.99
CA GLN A 42 -6.93 23.92 -6.61
C GLN A 42 -6.98 23.22 -7.98
N PRO A 43 -6.62 21.93 -8.07
CA PRO A 43 -6.46 21.23 -9.34
C PRO A 43 -7.76 21.13 -10.16
N GLY A 44 -8.93 21.19 -9.51
CA GLY A 44 -10.24 21.10 -10.17
C GLY A 44 -10.84 22.46 -10.56
N ALA A 45 -10.30 23.56 -10.03
CA ALA A 45 -10.83 24.90 -10.32
C ALA A 45 -10.58 25.29 -11.79
N GLY A 46 -11.67 25.69 -12.46
CA GLY A 46 -11.64 26.16 -13.85
C GLY A 46 -11.47 25.05 -14.90
N VAL A 47 -11.68 23.79 -14.52
CA VAL A 47 -11.75 22.69 -15.49
C VAL A 47 -13.15 22.67 -16.12
N ASP A 48 -13.20 22.69 -17.44
CA ASP A 48 -14.46 22.57 -18.19
C ASP A 48 -14.87 21.10 -18.29
N MET A 49 -15.94 20.73 -17.58
CA MET A 49 -16.47 19.36 -17.56
C MET A 49 -16.91 18.86 -18.94
N SER A 50 -17.29 19.76 -19.86
CA SER A 50 -17.70 19.38 -21.22
C SER A 50 -16.56 18.81 -22.07
N GLN A 51 -15.31 19.07 -21.66
CA GLN A 51 -14.10 18.59 -22.32
C GLN A 51 -13.58 17.28 -21.70
N LEU A 52 -14.20 16.80 -20.62
CA LEU A 52 -13.81 15.57 -19.95
C LEU A 52 -14.55 14.38 -20.56
N ALA A 53 -13.80 13.35 -20.95
CA ALA A 53 -14.39 12.08 -21.31
C ALA A 53 -14.95 11.40 -20.05
N THR A 54 -16.22 11.01 -20.07
CA THR A 54 -16.83 10.20 -19.01
C THR A 54 -16.53 8.73 -19.26
N VAL A 55 -15.92 8.06 -18.30
CA VAL A 55 -15.76 6.59 -18.32
C VAL A 55 -16.89 5.96 -17.54
N ASP A 56 -17.42 4.84 -18.04
CA ASP A 56 -18.43 4.07 -17.31
C ASP A 56 -17.87 3.53 -15.98
N ILE A 57 -18.49 3.93 -14.88
CA ILE A 57 -18.14 3.54 -13.51
C ILE A 57 -19.10 2.52 -12.89
N SER A 58 -20.09 2.02 -13.65
CA SER A 58 -21.12 1.10 -13.12
C SER A 58 -20.54 -0.20 -12.55
N LYS A 59 -19.40 -0.68 -13.06
CA LYS A 59 -18.65 -1.79 -12.47
C LYS A 59 -18.13 -1.49 -11.05
N TYR A 60 -17.70 -0.26 -10.79
CA TYR A 60 -17.24 0.15 -9.46
C TYR A 60 -18.41 0.39 -8.50
N GLN A 61 -19.54 0.88 -9.01
CA GLN A 61 -20.78 1.05 -8.24
C GLN A 61 -21.32 -0.30 -7.76
N SER A 62 -21.44 -1.30 -8.63
CA SER A 62 -21.88 -2.66 -8.24
C SER A 62 -20.93 -3.34 -7.26
N THR A 63 -19.61 -3.12 -7.41
CA THR A 63 -18.62 -3.60 -6.43
C THR A 63 -18.78 -2.88 -5.08
N THR A 64 -19.11 -1.59 -5.11
CA THR A 64 -19.34 -0.79 -3.89
C THR A 64 -20.61 -1.23 -3.17
N GLU A 65 -21.70 -1.54 -3.86
CA GLU A 65 -22.93 -2.08 -3.25
C GLU A 65 -22.68 -3.43 -2.56
N ALA A 66 -21.87 -4.30 -3.19
CA ALA A 66 -21.43 -5.56 -2.58
C ALA A 66 -20.57 -5.33 -1.32
N VAL A 67 -19.70 -4.31 -1.32
CA VAL A 67 -18.86 -3.95 -0.16
C VAL A 67 -19.66 -3.18 0.91
N GLN A 68 -20.64 -2.36 0.54
CA GLN A 68 -21.52 -1.62 1.45
C GLN A 68 -22.50 -2.52 2.21
N SER A 69 -22.94 -3.63 1.58
CA SER A 69 -23.72 -4.66 2.28
C SER A 69 -22.93 -5.36 3.40
N SER A 70 -21.61 -5.19 3.44
CA SER A 70 -20.72 -5.64 4.52
C SER A 70 -20.56 -4.53 5.56
N SER A 71 -21.55 -4.38 6.44
CA SER A 71 -21.56 -3.57 7.68
C SER A 71 -20.44 -2.54 7.82
N HIS A 72 -20.70 -1.30 7.40
CA HIS A 72 -19.85 -0.13 7.66
C HIS A 72 -19.77 0.12 9.17
N GLY A 73 -18.73 -0.41 9.80
CA GLY A 73 -18.42 -0.14 11.20
C GLY A 73 -17.20 -0.93 11.64
N ILE A 74 -16.48 -0.37 12.61
CA ILE A 74 -15.32 -1.01 13.26
C ILE A 74 -15.67 -2.44 13.70
N MET A 75 -16.91 -2.67 14.18
CA MET A 75 -17.40 -3.99 14.57
C MET A 75 -17.52 -4.96 13.39
N GLY A 76 -18.00 -4.50 12.23
CA GLY A 76 -18.07 -5.29 11.01
C GLY A 76 -16.70 -5.70 10.50
N THR A 77 -15.75 -4.77 10.51
CA THR A 77 -14.35 -5.04 10.19
C THR A 77 -13.74 -6.05 11.18
N ILE A 78 -13.95 -5.89 12.49
CA ILE A 78 -13.47 -6.85 13.49
C ILE A 78 -14.06 -8.24 13.28
N LEU A 79 -15.36 -8.35 13.01
CA LEU A 79 -16.01 -9.63 12.74
C LEU A 79 -15.48 -10.28 11.45
N SER A 80 -15.19 -9.48 10.42
CA SER A 80 -14.59 -9.97 9.18
C SER A 80 -13.14 -10.44 9.32
N LEU A 81 -12.44 -10.11 10.42
CA LEU A 81 -11.09 -10.62 10.67
C LEU A 81 -11.09 -12.12 10.97
N VAL A 82 -12.18 -12.66 11.51
CA VAL A 82 -12.26 -14.08 11.88
C VAL A 82 -12.81 -14.87 10.69
N PRO A 83 -11.98 -15.66 9.97
CA PRO A 83 -12.49 -16.45 8.85
C PRO A 83 -13.44 -17.52 9.36
N THR A 84 -14.63 -17.60 8.76
CA THR A 84 -15.55 -18.74 8.97
C THR A 84 -14.98 -20.02 8.35
N ASN A 85 -14.20 -19.88 7.27
CA ASN A 85 -13.49 -20.97 6.62
C ASN A 85 -12.17 -20.46 6.01
N ILE A 86 -11.04 -20.89 6.57
CA ILE A 86 -9.72 -20.47 6.11
C ILE A 86 -9.42 -20.89 4.67
N VAL A 87 -9.90 -22.07 4.23
CA VAL A 87 -9.67 -22.55 2.86
C VAL A 87 -10.39 -21.64 1.86
N ALA A 88 -11.61 -21.21 2.20
CA ALA A 88 -12.35 -20.26 1.37
C ALA A 88 -11.65 -18.88 1.33
N SER A 89 -11.20 -18.36 2.48
CA SER A 89 -10.47 -17.08 2.52
C SER A 89 -9.18 -17.13 1.72
N MET A 90 -8.41 -18.22 1.79
CA MET A 90 -7.22 -18.44 0.96
C MET A 90 -7.56 -18.50 -0.53
N ALA A 91 -8.63 -19.19 -0.91
CA ALA A 91 -9.06 -19.29 -2.30
C ALA A 91 -9.53 -17.94 -2.87
N LYS A 92 -10.15 -17.09 -2.04
CA LYS A 92 -10.62 -15.76 -2.42
C LYS A 92 -9.56 -14.65 -2.29
N GLY A 93 -8.41 -14.95 -1.71
CA GLY A 93 -7.35 -13.95 -1.49
C GLY A 93 -7.67 -12.94 -0.39
N GLU A 94 -8.47 -13.32 0.61
CA GLU A 94 -8.84 -12.44 1.72
C GLU A 94 -7.67 -12.30 2.72
N MET A 95 -6.77 -11.35 2.46
CA MET A 95 -5.50 -11.19 3.19
C MET A 95 -5.68 -11.01 4.70
N LEU A 96 -6.64 -10.18 5.13
CA LEU A 96 -6.88 -9.91 6.55
C LEU A 96 -7.26 -11.17 7.35
N PRO A 97 -8.30 -11.94 6.95
CA PRO A 97 -8.60 -13.22 7.59
C PRO A 97 -7.44 -14.21 7.58
N ILE A 98 -6.69 -14.28 6.46
CA ILE A 98 -5.53 -15.16 6.33
C ILE A 98 -4.45 -14.78 7.35
N ILE A 99 -4.16 -13.49 7.53
CA ILE A 99 -3.20 -12.99 8.51
C ILE A 99 -3.68 -13.31 9.93
N PHE A 100 -4.94 -13.01 10.24
CA PHE A 100 -5.51 -13.27 11.57
C PHE A 100 -5.42 -14.74 11.95
N PHE A 101 -5.85 -15.64 11.05
CA PHE A 101 -5.69 -17.07 11.23
C PHE A 101 -4.22 -17.47 11.37
N SER A 102 -3.34 -16.96 10.52
CA SER A 102 -1.90 -17.30 10.55
C SER A 102 -1.23 -16.91 11.87
N VAL A 103 -1.68 -15.81 12.49
CA VAL A 103 -1.25 -15.37 13.82
C VAL A 103 -1.70 -16.38 14.88
N LEU A 104 -3.00 -16.67 14.95
CA LEU A 104 -3.55 -17.60 15.95
C LEU A 104 -2.98 -19.01 15.79
N PHE A 105 -2.91 -19.50 14.55
CA PHE A 105 -2.32 -20.79 14.22
C PHE A 105 -0.84 -20.83 14.58
N GLY A 106 -0.08 -19.77 14.29
CA GLY A 106 1.33 -19.66 14.67
C GLY A 106 1.55 -19.67 16.18
N LEU A 107 0.69 -18.99 16.95
CA LEU A 107 0.71 -19.00 18.41
C LEU A 107 0.37 -20.39 18.97
N GLY A 108 -0.68 -21.03 18.46
CA GLY A 108 -1.03 -22.40 18.82
C GLY A 108 0.10 -23.38 18.54
N LEU A 109 0.67 -23.33 17.33
CA LEU A 109 1.82 -24.15 16.92
C LEU A 109 3.04 -23.92 17.82
N SER A 110 3.30 -22.69 18.27
CA SER A 110 4.42 -22.36 19.15
C SER A 110 4.28 -22.95 20.57
N SER A 111 3.04 -23.20 21.02
CA SER A 111 2.74 -23.81 22.31
C SER A 111 2.92 -25.33 22.34
N LEU A 112 3.05 -25.96 21.17
CA LEU A 112 3.26 -27.41 21.07
C LEU A 112 4.72 -27.81 21.36
N PRO A 113 4.96 -29.03 21.87
CA PRO A 113 6.30 -29.60 21.97
C PRO A 113 7.02 -29.62 20.62
N ALA A 114 8.34 -29.49 20.64
CA ALA A 114 9.17 -29.42 19.42
C ALA A 114 8.94 -30.60 18.47
N THR A 115 8.67 -31.79 18.99
CA THR A 115 8.38 -33.01 18.22
C THR A 115 7.18 -32.85 17.27
N HIS A 116 6.16 -32.10 17.66
CA HIS A 116 4.98 -31.82 16.82
C HIS A 116 5.12 -30.50 16.04
N ARG A 117 5.85 -29.54 16.60
CA ARG A 117 6.05 -28.22 16.01
C ARG A 117 7.00 -28.24 14.81
N GLU A 118 8.18 -28.83 14.97
CA GLU A 118 9.26 -28.75 13.98
C GLU A 118 8.91 -29.33 12.60
N PRO A 119 8.18 -30.47 12.48
CA PRO A 119 7.79 -30.98 11.17
C PRO A 119 6.93 -29.99 10.38
N LEU A 120 5.91 -29.40 11.03
CA LEU A 120 5.03 -28.41 10.39
C LEU A 120 5.79 -27.12 10.07
N VAL A 121 6.63 -26.64 10.99
CA VAL A 121 7.49 -25.48 10.73
C VAL A 121 8.44 -25.77 9.56
N THR A 122 8.96 -26.98 9.41
CA THR A 122 9.84 -27.30 8.27
C THR A 122 9.06 -27.25 6.95
N VAL A 123 7.87 -27.85 6.89
CA VAL A 123 7.00 -27.82 5.70
C VAL A 123 6.69 -26.39 5.26
N PHE A 124 6.20 -25.56 6.19
CA PHE A 124 5.88 -24.17 5.86
C PHE A 124 7.14 -23.36 5.44
N ARG A 125 8.34 -23.77 5.89
CA ARG A 125 9.60 -23.08 5.54
C ARG A 125 9.95 -23.39 4.09
N SER A 126 9.90 -24.66 3.74
CA SER A 126 10.11 -25.13 2.38
C SER A 126 9.10 -24.50 1.41
N ILE A 127 7.83 -24.35 1.82
CA ILE A 127 6.83 -23.62 1.02
C ILE A 127 7.24 -22.17 0.82
N SER A 128 7.61 -21.44 1.88
CA SER A 128 8.02 -20.03 1.79
C SER A 128 9.26 -19.84 0.89
N GLU A 129 10.28 -20.68 1.06
CA GLU A 129 11.49 -20.64 0.23
C GLU A 129 11.19 -20.96 -1.23
N THR A 130 10.29 -21.92 -1.47
CA THR A 130 9.81 -22.24 -2.82
C THR A 130 9.07 -21.05 -3.44
N MET A 131 8.21 -20.37 -2.68
CA MET A 131 7.49 -19.18 -3.15
C MET A 131 8.45 -18.05 -3.50
N PHE A 132 9.48 -17.80 -2.68
CA PHE A 132 10.53 -16.84 -3.02
C PHE A 132 11.22 -17.22 -4.33
N LYS A 133 11.54 -18.50 -4.54
CA LYS A 133 12.14 -18.97 -5.78
C LYS A 133 11.23 -18.76 -7.00
N VAL A 134 9.93 -19.05 -6.87
CA VAL A 134 8.92 -18.79 -7.91
C VAL A 134 8.86 -17.30 -8.23
N THR A 135 8.85 -16.43 -7.21
CA THR A 135 8.87 -14.98 -7.43
C THR A 135 10.11 -14.55 -8.20
N HIS A 136 11.30 -15.08 -7.89
CA HIS A 136 12.52 -14.82 -8.66
C HIS A 136 12.42 -15.27 -10.12
N MET A 137 11.71 -16.37 -10.42
CA MET A 137 11.47 -16.80 -11.80
C MET A 137 10.59 -15.80 -12.55
N VAL A 138 9.48 -15.37 -11.94
CA VAL A 138 8.56 -14.37 -12.51
C VAL A 138 9.27 -13.04 -12.75
N MET A 139 10.13 -12.62 -11.81
CA MET A 139 10.89 -11.37 -11.94
C MET A 139 11.82 -11.32 -13.15
N ARG A 140 12.28 -12.46 -13.68
CA ARG A 140 13.08 -12.47 -14.91
C ARG A 140 12.27 -12.03 -16.13
N TYR A 141 10.97 -12.28 -16.13
CA TYR A 141 10.03 -11.88 -17.18
C TYR A 141 9.37 -10.52 -16.89
N ALA A 142 9.60 -9.93 -15.72
CA ALA A 142 9.06 -8.63 -15.34
C ALA A 142 9.28 -7.53 -16.39
N PRO A 143 10.45 -7.39 -17.04
CA PRO A 143 10.65 -6.34 -18.05
C PRO A 143 9.65 -6.41 -19.22
N VAL A 144 9.31 -7.63 -19.67
CA VAL A 144 8.35 -7.85 -20.76
C VAL A 144 6.94 -7.49 -20.31
N GLY A 145 6.55 -7.93 -19.11
CA GLY A 145 5.24 -7.62 -18.53
C GLY A 145 5.08 -6.12 -18.27
N VAL A 146 6.10 -5.46 -17.72
CA VAL A 146 6.17 -4.00 -17.50
C VAL A 146 5.97 -3.26 -18.81
N PHE A 147 6.71 -3.63 -19.87
CA PHE A 147 6.56 -3.03 -21.19
C PHE A 147 5.14 -3.15 -21.72
N ALA A 148 4.55 -4.35 -21.66
CA ALA A 148 3.18 -4.59 -22.12
C ALA A 148 2.15 -3.76 -21.33
N LEU A 149 2.27 -3.69 -20.00
CA LEU A 149 1.36 -2.93 -19.14
C LEU A 149 1.43 -1.42 -19.39
N ILE A 150 2.64 -0.89 -19.61
CA ILE A 150 2.83 0.53 -19.97
C ILE A 150 2.26 0.80 -21.37
N ALA A 151 2.52 -0.08 -22.34
CA ALA A 151 2.02 0.07 -23.71
C ALA A 151 0.48 0.10 -23.76
N VAL A 152 -0.20 -0.80 -23.05
CA VAL A 152 -1.67 -0.80 -22.94
C VAL A 152 -2.20 0.49 -22.32
N THR A 153 -1.49 1.03 -21.32
CA THR A 153 -1.88 2.30 -20.68
C THR A 153 -1.80 3.46 -21.69
N VAL A 154 -0.72 3.55 -22.47
CA VAL A 154 -0.57 4.60 -23.49
C VAL A 154 -1.60 4.44 -24.61
N ALA A 155 -1.85 3.20 -25.05
CA ALA A 155 -2.78 2.92 -26.15
C ALA A 155 -4.25 3.20 -25.81
N ASN A 156 -4.69 2.86 -24.59
CA ASN A 156 -6.11 3.00 -24.20
C ASN A 156 -6.49 4.44 -23.83
N PHE A 157 -5.59 5.16 -23.15
CA PHE A 157 -5.97 6.43 -22.52
C PHE A 157 -5.58 7.65 -23.36
N GLY A 158 -4.59 7.53 -24.26
CA GLY A 158 -4.19 8.60 -25.19
C GLY A 158 -3.66 9.86 -24.51
N PHE A 159 -2.87 10.67 -25.23
CA PHE A 159 -2.33 11.92 -24.68
C PHE A 159 -3.39 13.03 -24.54
N SER A 160 -4.46 12.97 -25.34
CA SER A 160 -5.52 13.98 -25.39
C SER A 160 -6.40 14.01 -24.13
N SER A 161 -6.66 12.85 -23.52
CA SER A 161 -7.47 12.73 -22.28
C SER A 161 -6.75 13.26 -21.04
N LEU A 162 -5.42 13.36 -21.10
CA LEU A 162 -4.59 13.82 -19.99
C LEU A 162 -4.51 15.34 -19.88
N TRP A 163 -4.72 16.06 -20.97
CA TRP A 163 -4.53 17.51 -20.98
C TRP A 163 -5.49 18.26 -20.03
N PRO A 164 -6.80 17.99 -20.04
CA PRO A 164 -7.73 18.63 -19.09
C PRO A 164 -7.44 18.26 -17.63
N LEU A 165 -6.85 17.10 -17.39
CA LEU A 165 -6.55 16.55 -16.06
C LEU A 165 -5.07 16.70 -15.67
N ALA A 166 -4.28 17.45 -16.45
CA ALA A 166 -2.84 17.56 -16.26
C ALA A 166 -2.51 18.14 -14.88
N LYS A 167 -3.28 19.13 -14.40
CA LYS A 167 -3.13 19.70 -13.05
C LYS A 167 -3.26 18.63 -11.97
N LEU A 168 -4.29 17.78 -12.06
CA LEU A 168 -4.50 16.67 -11.12
C LEU A 168 -3.35 15.67 -11.19
N VAL A 169 -2.97 15.24 -12.39
CA VAL A 169 -1.88 14.27 -12.59
C VAL A 169 -0.57 14.78 -12.01
N LEU A 170 -0.19 16.02 -12.32
CA LEU A 170 1.04 16.64 -11.81
C LEU A 170 0.99 16.81 -10.30
N LEU A 171 -0.14 17.25 -9.74
CA LEU A 171 -0.27 17.43 -8.29
C LEU A 171 -0.13 16.11 -7.55
N VAL A 172 -0.77 15.04 -8.01
CA VAL A 172 -0.69 13.71 -7.38
C VAL A 172 0.74 13.17 -7.44
N HIS A 173 1.42 13.27 -8.57
CA HIS A 173 2.82 12.84 -8.68
C HIS A 173 3.75 13.66 -7.79
N PHE A 174 3.55 14.98 -7.74
CA PHE A 174 4.27 15.87 -6.84
C PHE A 174 4.03 15.48 -5.37
N ALA A 175 2.77 15.29 -4.98
CA ALA A 175 2.39 14.90 -3.62
C ALA A 175 3.02 13.56 -3.22
N ILE A 176 3.01 12.58 -4.12
CA ILE A 176 3.63 11.26 -3.91
C ILE A 176 5.13 11.40 -3.70
N LEU A 177 5.83 12.13 -4.57
CA LEU A 177 7.27 12.36 -4.45
C LEU A 177 7.60 13.14 -3.17
N PHE A 178 6.81 14.16 -2.84
CA PHE A 178 6.95 14.94 -1.63
C PHE A 178 6.76 14.05 -0.39
N PHE A 179 5.71 13.24 -0.35
CA PHE A 179 5.46 12.33 0.77
C PHE A 179 6.57 11.30 0.92
N ALA A 180 7.01 10.69 -0.19
CA ALA A 180 8.09 9.72 -0.20
C ALA A 180 9.43 10.29 0.30
N LEU A 181 9.80 11.48 -0.15
CA LEU A 181 11.13 12.04 0.11
C LEU A 181 11.20 12.89 1.37
N VAL A 182 10.11 13.59 1.70
CA VAL A 182 10.04 14.51 2.84
C VAL A 182 9.44 13.79 4.04
N VAL A 183 8.18 13.32 3.95
CA VAL A 183 7.50 12.72 5.10
C VAL A 183 8.16 11.41 5.52
N LEU A 184 8.24 10.43 4.60
CA LEU A 184 8.92 9.17 4.87
C LEU A 184 10.43 9.37 5.05
N GLY A 185 11.02 10.39 4.43
CA GLY A 185 12.41 10.77 4.65
C GLY A 185 12.70 11.25 6.08
N ILE A 186 11.82 12.07 6.66
CA ILE A 186 11.89 12.51 8.06
C ILE A 186 11.75 11.29 8.98
N VAL A 187 10.73 10.45 8.75
CA VAL A 187 10.50 9.22 9.54
C VAL A 187 11.73 8.30 9.50
N ALA A 188 12.30 8.09 8.32
CA ALA A 188 13.52 7.30 8.14
C ALA A 188 14.70 7.93 8.90
N ARG A 189 14.89 9.24 8.81
CA ARG A 189 16.00 9.95 9.47
C ARG A 189 15.88 9.95 10.99
N LEU A 190 14.67 10.08 11.53
CA LEU A 190 14.40 9.94 12.97
C LEU A 190 14.78 8.54 13.48
N CYS A 191 14.67 7.53 12.62
CA CYS A 191 15.11 6.18 12.92
C CYS A 191 16.57 5.91 12.53
N GLY A 192 17.35 6.90 12.10
CA GLY A 192 18.75 6.69 11.65
C GLY A 192 18.85 5.79 10.42
N LEU A 193 17.90 5.91 9.49
CA LEU A 193 17.83 5.24 8.19
C LEU A 193 17.78 6.30 7.08
N SER A 194 17.96 5.87 5.83
CA SER A 194 17.84 6.74 4.66
C SER A 194 16.78 6.20 3.71
N VAL A 195 15.76 7.01 3.41
CA VAL A 195 14.71 6.65 2.44
C VAL A 195 15.28 6.47 1.03
N TRP A 196 16.33 7.23 0.69
CA TRP A 196 17.03 7.11 -0.59
C TRP A 196 17.69 5.75 -0.77
N ILE A 197 18.32 5.23 0.29
CA ILE A 197 18.91 3.88 0.28
C ILE A 197 17.81 2.84 0.12
N LEU A 198 16.70 3.00 0.85
CA LEU A 198 15.55 2.10 0.76
C LEU A 198 14.98 2.06 -0.67
N ILE A 199 14.76 3.20 -1.31
CA ILE A 199 14.28 3.28 -2.69
C ILE A 199 15.25 2.58 -3.66
N ARG A 200 16.57 2.73 -3.48
CA ARG A 200 17.57 2.03 -4.30
C ARG A 200 17.56 0.52 -4.10
N ILE A 201 17.43 0.07 -2.85
CA ILE A 201 17.30 -1.36 -2.51
C ILE A 201 16.08 -1.95 -3.20
N LEU A 202 14.98 -1.20 -3.26
CA LEU A 202 13.68 -1.65 -3.77
C LEU A 202 13.45 -1.35 -5.26
N LYS A 203 14.46 -0.89 -6.02
CA LYS A 203 14.28 -0.42 -7.41
C LYS A 203 13.45 -1.39 -8.28
N ASP A 204 13.77 -2.68 -8.26
CA ASP A 204 13.10 -3.67 -9.10
C ASP A 204 11.64 -3.89 -8.67
N GLU A 205 11.38 -3.92 -7.36
CA GLU A 205 10.03 -4.06 -6.81
C GLU A 205 9.20 -2.81 -7.06
N LEU A 206 9.79 -1.62 -6.97
CA LEU A 206 9.11 -0.38 -7.29
C LEU A 206 8.73 -0.31 -8.76
N ILE A 207 9.60 -0.74 -9.68
CA ILE A 207 9.28 -0.79 -11.11
C ILE A 207 8.15 -1.79 -11.37
N LEU A 208 8.21 -2.99 -10.77
CA LEU A 208 7.17 -3.98 -10.95
C LEU A 208 5.84 -3.50 -10.39
N ALA A 209 5.82 -3.06 -9.13
CA ALA A 209 4.61 -2.61 -8.45
C ALA A 209 4.00 -1.37 -9.11
N TYR A 210 4.83 -0.44 -9.57
CA TYR A 210 4.39 0.69 -10.40
C TYR A 210 3.67 0.18 -11.65
N SER A 211 4.29 -0.74 -12.38
CA SER A 211 3.74 -1.20 -13.66
C SER A 211 2.50 -2.07 -13.50
N THR A 212 2.46 -2.94 -12.49
CA THR A 212 1.32 -3.82 -12.19
C THR A 212 0.19 -3.09 -11.47
N ALA A 213 0.47 -1.93 -10.86
CA ALA A 213 -0.43 -1.25 -9.92
C ALA A 213 -0.95 -2.19 -8.81
N SER A 214 -0.12 -3.13 -8.38
CA SER A 214 -0.42 -4.03 -7.27
C SER A 214 0.76 -4.13 -6.32
N SER A 215 0.54 -3.74 -5.06
CA SER A 215 1.56 -3.90 -4.01
C SER A 215 1.79 -5.38 -3.71
N GLU A 216 0.74 -6.20 -3.80
CA GLU A 216 0.78 -7.65 -3.54
C GLU A 216 1.73 -8.39 -4.48
N SER A 217 1.90 -7.90 -5.71
CA SER A 217 2.80 -8.50 -6.71
C SER A 217 4.26 -8.60 -6.25
N VAL A 218 4.68 -7.76 -5.32
CA VAL A 218 6.04 -7.74 -4.77
C VAL A 218 6.14 -8.16 -3.31
N LEU A 219 5.03 -8.56 -2.68
CA LEU A 219 4.96 -8.91 -1.25
C LEU A 219 6.08 -9.87 -0.82
N PRO A 220 6.32 -11.01 -1.51
CA PRO A 220 7.34 -11.96 -1.07
C PRO A 220 8.76 -11.36 -1.12
N ARG A 221 9.06 -10.53 -2.12
CA ARG A 221 10.36 -9.88 -2.26
C ARG A 221 10.58 -8.77 -1.24
N ILE A 222 9.53 -8.03 -0.88
CA ILE A 222 9.65 -7.04 0.19
C ILE A 222 9.98 -7.72 1.52
N ILE A 223 9.35 -8.85 1.84
CA ILE A 223 9.69 -9.64 3.03
C ILE A 223 11.16 -10.08 2.97
N GLU A 224 11.60 -10.71 1.87
CA GLU A 224 12.99 -11.17 1.68
C GLU A 224 14.01 -10.04 1.80
N LYS A 225 13.78 -8.90 1.12
CA LYS A 225 14.71 -7.76 1.12
C LYS A 225 14.75 -7.04 2.46
N MET A 226 13.63 -6.90 3.16
CA MET A 226 13.62 -6.27 4.47
C MET A 226 14.31 -7.16 5.51
N GLU A 227 14.17 -8.48 5.40
CA GLU A 227 14.95 -9.43 6.21
C GLU A 227 16.45 -9.35 5.90
N ALA A 228 16.82 -9.32 4.63
CA ALA A 228 18.21 -9.13 4.19
C ALA A 228 18.79 -7.80 4.68
N TYR A 229 17.95 -6.75 4.76
CA TYR A 229 18.33 -5.42 5.20
C TYR A 229 18.28 -5.23 6.73
N GLY A 230 18.18 -6.30 7.51
CA GLY A 230 18.41 -6.28 8.95
C GLY A 230 17.15 -6.31 9.83
N ALA A 231 15.95 -6.36 9.25
CA ALA A 231 14.74 -6.60 10.04
C ALA A 231 14.58 -8.11 10.36
N PRO A 232 14.06 -8.48 11.54
CA PRO A 232 13.83 -9.88 11.86
C PRO A 232 12.60 -10.44 11.13
N ALA A 233 12.67 -11.73 10.77
CA ALA A 233 11.60 -12.46 10.06
C ALA A 233 10.23 -12.36 10.74
N SER A 234 10.23 -12.26 12.08
CA SER A 234 9.01 -12.09 12.88
C SER A 234 8.29 -10.77 12.63
N ILE A 235 9.03 -9.69 12.37
CA ILE A 235 8.46 -8.37 12.13
C ILE A 235 8.11 -8.25 10.65
N THR A 236 8.99 -8.65 9.74
CA THR A 236 8.76 -8.56 8.28
C THR A 236 7.53 -9.35 7.85
N SER A 237 7.41 -10.61 8.29
CA SER A 237 6.29 -11.51 7.93
C SER A 237 4.93 -11.08 8.51
N PHE A 238 4.92 -10.13 9.45
CA PHE A 238 3.69 -9.59 10.04
C PHE A 238 3.39 -8.20 9.51
N VAL A 239 4.36 -7.28 9.60
CA VAL A 239 4.18 -5.86 9.26
C VAL A 239 3.90 -5.67 7.78
N VAL A 240 4.59 -6.37 6.86
CA VAL A 240 4.37 -6.16 5.42
C VAL A 240 2.96 -6.60 4.99
N PRO A 241 2.49 -7.83 5.31
CA PRO A 241 1.13 -8.23 4.95
C PRO A 241 0.05 -7.36 5.59
N THR A 242 0.19 -7.01 6.88
CA THR A 242 -0.77 -6.13 7.55
C THR A 242 -0.78 -4.73 6.95
N GLY A 243 0.39 -4.21 6.60
CA GLY A 243 0.55 -2.89 6.00
C GLY A 243 -0.10 -2.76 4.62
N TYR A 244 -0.12 -3.83 3.82
CA TYR A 244 -0.82 -3.82 2.53
C TYR A 244 -2.34 -3.75 2.67
N SER A 245 -2.89 -3.92 3.87
CA SER A 245 -4.31 -3.72 4.15
C SER A 245 -4.61 -2.48 4.99
N PHE A 246 -3.66 -1.98 5.79
CA PHE A 246 -3.90 -0.88 6.73
C PHE A 246 -3.07 0.39 6.45
N ASN A 247 -2.04 0.32 5.60
CA ASN A 247 -1.09 1.40 5.33
C ASN A 247 -0.91 1.62 3.82
N LEU A 248 -2.01 2.04 3.19
CA LEU A 248 -2.04 2.40 1.78
C LEU A 248 -1.82 3.92 1.62
N ASP A 249 -0.66 4.42 2.08
CA ASP A 249 -0.32 5.84 2.16
C ASP A 249 -0.50 6.61 0.84
N GLY A 250 -0.06 6.03 -0.26
CA GLY A 250 -0.23 6.62 -1.58
C GLY A 250 -1.69 6.63 -2.02
N SER A 251 -2.45 5.59 -1.68
CA SER A 251 -3.88 5.51 -2.02
C SER A 251 -4.69 6.52 -1.24
N THR A 252 -4.44 6.69 0.06
CA THR A 252 -5.13 7.67 0.92
C THR A 252 -4.76 9.11 0.55
N LEU A 253 -3.49 9.35 0.21
CA LEU A 253 -3.02 10.63 -0.34
C LEU A 253 -3.72 10.97 -1.65
N TYR A 254 -3.85 9.99 -2.56
CA TYR A 254 -4.59 10.18 -3.80
C TYR A 254 -6.07 10.43 -3.56
N GLN A 255 -6.72 9.62 -2.72
CA GLN A 255 -8.15 9.70 -2.45
C GLN A 255 -8.55 11.06 -1.84
N SER A 256 -7.72 11.59 -0.94
CA SER A 256 -7.92 12.93 -0.39
C SER A 256 -7.81 14.02 -1.46
N ILE A 257 -6.77 13.98 -2.31
CA ILE A 257 -6.63 14.93 -3.43
C ILE A 257 -7.81 14.82 -4.39
N ALA A 258 -8.20 13.59 -4.75
CA ALA A 258 -9.27 13.31 -5.70
C ALA A 258 -10.64 13.78 -5.17
N ALA A 259 -10.92 13.62 -3.88
CA ALA A 259 -12.16 14.10 -3.28
C ALA A 259 -12.28 15.62 -3.36
N ILE A 260 -11.22 16.35 -3.00
CA ILE A 260 -11.18 17.82 -3.11
C ILE A 260 -11.25 18.25 -4.59
N PHE A 261 -10.53 17.56 -5.48
CA PHE A 261 -10.59 17.83 -6.92
C PHE A 261 -12.01 17.71 -7.47
N ILE A 262 -12.75 16.64 -7.13
CA ILE A 262 -14.13 16.46 -7.57
C ILE A 262 -15.03 17.54 -6.97
N ALA A 263 -14.88 17.88 -5.70
CA ALA A 263 -15.64 18.99 -5.10
C ALA A 263 -15.44 20.30 -5.89
N GLN A 264 -14.18 20.61 -6.22
CA GLN A 264 -13.83 21.78 -7.04
C GLN A 264 -14.41 21.73 -8.45
N LEU A 265 -14.45 20.55 -9.10
CA LEU A 265 -15.08 20.37 -10.42
C LEU A 265 -16.55 20.76 -10.41
N TYR A 266 -17.28 20.41 -9.36
CA TYR A 266 -18.70 20.73 -9.20
C TYR A 266 -18.95 22.11 -8.59
N GLY A 267 -17.90 22.89 -8.29
CA GLY A 267 -18.04 24.17 -7.59
C GLY A 267 -18.58 24.02 -6.16
N ILE A 268 -18.34 22.88 -5.52
CA ILE A 268 -18.71 22.61 -4.14
C ILE A 268 -17.58 23.08 -3.23
N ASP A 269 -17.83 24.17 -2.50
CA ASP A 269 -16.94 24.62 -1.43
C ASP A 269 -17.14 23.75 -0.19
N LEU A 270 -16.12 22.96 0.15
CA LEU A 270 -16.11 22.17 1.37
C LEU A 270 -15.74 23.06 2.56
N SER A 271 -16.59 23.07 3.57
CA SER A 271 -16.26 23.66 4.86
C SER A 271 -15.17 22.84 5.57
N ILE A 272 -14.43 23.47 6.48
CA ILE A 272 -13.45 22.79 7.35
C ILE A 272 -14.09 21.58 8.07
N TRP A 273 -15.37 21.68 8.45
CA TRP A 273 -16.09 20.56 9.06
C TRP A 273 -16.30 19.39 8.11
N GLN A 274 -16.64 19.65 6.84
CA GLN A 274 -16.75 18.60 5.83
C GLN A 274 -15.39 17.98 5.50
N GLU A 275 -14.31 18.76 5.51
CA GLU A 275 -12.96 18.22 5.37
C GLU A 275 -12.54 17.35 6.56
N ILE A 276 -12.92 17.71 7.79
CA ILE A 276 -12.70 16.85 8.96
C ILE A 276 -13.48 15.53 8.80
N ILE A 277 -14.74 15.59 8.35
CA ILE A 277 -15.53 14.38 8.06
C ILE A 277 -14.85 13.56 6.96
N LEU A 278 -14.33 14.21 5.90
CA LEU A 278 -13.59 13.55 4.83
C LEU A 278 -12.36 12.81 5.38
N VAL A 279 -11.59 13.45 6.28
CA VAL A 279 -10.44 12.83 6.94
C VAL A 279 -10.86 11.60 7.74
N LEU A 280 -11.87 11.74 8.59
CA LEU A 280 -12.35 10.64 9.44
C LEU A 280 -12.92 9.48 8.61
N THR A 281 -13.67 9.78 7.55
CA THR A 281 -14.16 8.76 6.64
C THR A 281 -13.01 8.03 5.99
N LEU A 282 -12.03 8.74 5.41
CA LEU A 282 -10.85 8.12 4.77
C LEU A 282 -10.00 7.32 5.75
N MET A 283 -9.87 7.75 7.01
CA MET A 283 -9.16 7.00 8.04
C MET A 283 -9.80 5.64 8.29
N VAL A 284 -11.14 5.54 8.21
CA VAL A 284 -11.86 4.27 8.41
C VAL A 284 -11.94 3.47 7.11
N THR A 285 -12.35 4.10 6.02
CA THR A 285 -12.65 3.43 4.75
C THR A 285 -11.39 2.96 4.01
N SER A 286 -10.21 3.50 4.32
CA SER A 286 -8.96 3.03 3.71
C SER A 286 -8.39 1.75 4.34
N LYS A 287 -8.98 1.27 5.44
CA LYS A 287 -8.47 0.12 6.20
C LYS A 287 -9.17 -1.16 5.80
N GLY A 288 -8.39 -2.24 5.79
CA GLY A 288 -8.87 -3.59 5.48
C GLY A 288 -9.12 -3.84 4.00
N ILE A 289 -8.37 -3.14 3.16
CA ILE A 289 -8.54 -3.12 1.72
C ILE A 289 -7.44 -3.90 1.03
N ALA A 290 -7.79 -4.63 -0.04
CA ALA A 290 -6.82 -5.35 -0.85
C ALA A 290 -5.96 -4.39 -1.68
N GLY A 291 -4.67 -4.70 -1.81
CA GLY A 291 -3.68 -3.89 -2.53
C GLY A 291 -3.69 -4.18 -4.04
N VAL A 292 -4.89 -4.22 -4.64
CA VAL A 292 -5.12 -4.62 -6.04
C VAL A 292 -5.72 -3.47 -6.86
N PRO A 293 -5.57 -3.49 -8.20
CA PRO A 293 -6.02 -2.40 -9.07
C PRO A 293 -7.51 -2.07 -8.91
N GLY A 294 -7.84 -0.78 -8.96
CA GLY A 294 -9.22 -0.30 -8.96
C GLY A 294 -9.93 -0.28 -7.59
N VAL A 295 -9.35 -0.84 -6.52
CA VAL A 295 -10.02 -0.83 -5.21
C VAL A 295 -10.04 0.56 -4.57
N SER A 296 -9.08 1.42 -4.92
CA SER A 296 -9.08 2.82 -4.45
C SER A 296 -10.32 3.60 -4.88
N PHE A 297 -11.00 3.19 -5.97
CA PHE A 297 -12.25 3.80 -6.44
C PHE A 297 -13.44 3.41 -5.58
N VAL A 298 -13.48 2.18 -5.06
CA VAL A 298 -14.54 1.72 -4.14
C VAL A 298 -14.51 2.56 -2.86
N VAL A 299 -13.31 2.81 -2.32
CA VAL A 299 -13.11 3.68 -1.16
C VAL A 299 -13.52 5.12 -1.45
N LEU A 300 -13.11 5.63 -2.62
CA LEU A 300 -13.41 7.00 -3.00
C LEU A 300 -14.92 7.19 -3.15
N LEU A 301 -15.65 6.25 -3.77
CA LEU A 301 -17.12 6.27 -3.84
C LEU A 301 -17.76 6.35 -2.45
N ALA A 302 -17.35 5.47 -1.52
CA ALA A 302 -17.86 5.49 -0.15
C ALA A 302 -17.56 6.83 0.55
N THR A 303 -16.39 7.40 0.27
CA THR A 303 -15.94 8.65 0.87
C THR A 303 -16.71 9.86 0.33
N LEU A 304 -16.85 9.98 -0.99
CA LEU A 304 -17.58 11.08 -1.64
C LEU A 304 -19.03 11.16 -1.15
N GLY A 305 -19.69 10.00 -1.05
CA GLY A 305 -21.06 9.92 -0.52
C GLY A 305 -21.19 10.42 0.92
N SER A 306 -20.16 10.23 1.76
CA SER A 306 -20.18 10.68 3.16
C SER A 306 -20.16 12.20 3.34
N VAL A 307 -19.62 12.94 2.36
CA VAL A 307 -19.48 14.40 2.39
C VAL A 307 -20.40 15.12 1.40
N GLY A 308 -21.31 14.37 0.74
CA GLY A 308 -22.31 14.93 -0.18
C GLY A 308 -21.77 15.33 -1.55
N ILE A 309 -20.63 14.78 -1.97
CA ILE A 309 -20.05 15.04 -3.30
C ILE A 309 -20.69 14.06 -4.32
N PRO A 310 -21.12 14.54 -5.52
CA PRO A 310 -21.68 13.68 -6.56
C PRO A 310 -20.74 12.53 -6.96
N LEU A 311 -21.25 11.30 -6.96
CA LEU A 311 -20.47 10.09 -7.26
C LEU A 311 -20.08 10.01 -8.74
N GLU A 312 -20.86 10.67 -9.60
CA GLU A 312 -20.62 10.82 -11.04
C GLU A 312 -19.27 11.50 -11.31
N GLY A 313 -18.78 12.30 -10.36
CA GLY A 313 -17.47 12.93 -10.40
C GLY A 313 -16.31 11.96 -10.63
N LEU A 314 -16.47 10.72 -10.16
CA LEU A 314 -15.48 9.67 -10.32
C LEU A 314 -15.27 9.28 -11.79
N ALA A 315 -16.32 9.36 -12.61
CA ALA A 315 -16.27 9.02 -14.03
C ALA A 315 -15.28 9.90 -14.80
N PHE A 316 -15.05 11.12 -14.34
CA PHE A 316 -14.12 12.06 -14.98
C PHE A 316 -12.65 11.74 -14.69
N ILE A 317 -12.33 11.17 -13.51
CA ILE A 317 -10.95 10.82 -13.15
C ILE A 317 -10.60 9.36 -13.46
N ALA A 318 -11.61 8.52 -13.71
CA ALA A 318 -11.46 7.13 -14.12
C ALA A 318 -10.53 6.94 -15.32
N GLY A 319 -10.57 7.85 -16.29
CA GLY A 319 -9.70 7.81 -17.48
C GLY A 319 -8.21 8.01 -17.18
N VAL A 320 -7.85 8.62 -16.05
CA VAL A 320 -6.45 8.85 -15.67
C VAL A 320 -6.03 8.05 -14.44
N ASP A 321 -6.97 7.38 -13.77
CA ASP A 321 -6.70 6.59 -12.57
C ASP A 321 -5.61 5.57 -12.81
N ARG A 322 -5.57 4.93 -13.98
CA ARG A 322 -4.55 3.92 -14.26
C ARG A 322 -3.13 4.45 -14.08
N ILE A 323 -2.88 5.71 -14.47
CA ILE A 323 -1.58 6.37 -14.34
C ILE A 323 -1.30 6.74 -12.88
N LEU A 324 -2.30 7.28 -12.20
CA LEU A 324 -2.21 7.65 -10.79
C LEU A 324 -2.02 6.42 -9.89
N ASP A 325 -2.60 5.28 -10.29
CA ASP A 325 -2.53 3.99 -9.60
C ASP A 325 -1.10 3.43 -9.55
N MET A 326 -0.37 3.60 -10.65
CA MET A 326 1.04 3.19 -10.72
C MET A 326 1.88 3.92 -9.67
N ALA A 327 1.74 5.24 -9.61
CA ALA A 327 2.50 6.07 -8.68
C ALA A 327 2.12 5.80 -7.22
N ARG A 328 0.83 5.71 -6.91
CA ARG A 328 0.35 5.47 -5.53
C ARG A 328 0.78 4.09 -5.02
N THR A 329 0.76 3.08 -5.89
CA THR A 329 1.21 1.73 -5.55
C THR A 329 2.69 1.71 -5.19
N ALA A 330 3.54 2.40 -5.95
CA ALA A 330 4.96 2.50 -5.63
C ALA A 330 5.19 3.14 -4.25
N LEU A 331 4.41 4.18 -3.90
CA LEU A 331 4.49 4.80 -2.58
C LEU A 331 4.06 3.84 -1.46
N ASN A 332 2.98 3.10 -1.65
CA ASN A 332 2.53 2.08 -0.70
C ASN A 332 3.64 1.07 -0.41
N VAL A 333 4.36 0.61 -1.44
CA VAL A 333 5.49 -0.32 -1.27
C VAL A 333 6.62 0.30 -0.44
N VAL A 334 7.00 1.56 -0.71
CA VAL A 334 8.04 2.27 0.08
C VAL A 334 7.61 2.45 1.53
N GLY A 335 6.39 2.92 1.77
CA GLY A 335 5.84 3.17 3.11
C GLY A 335 5.83 1.90 3.97
N ASN A 336 5.35 0.80 3.39
CA ASN A 336 5.29 -0.50 4.07
C ASN A 336 6.67 -1.10 4.34
N ALA A 337 7.60 -0.99 3.39
CA ALA A 337 8.97 -1.42 3.62
C ALA A 337 9.66 -0.59 4.72
N LEU A 338 9.44 0.73 4.75
CA LEU A 338 9.97 1.59 5.81
C LEU A 338 9.38 1.24 7.17
N ALA A 339 8.06 0.97 7.24
CA ALA A 339 7.38 0.60 8.47
C ALA A 339 8.05 -0.59 9.15
N VAL A 340 8.41 -1.63 8.40
CA VAL A 340 9.14 -2.80 8.91
C VAL A 340 10.42 -2.40 9.64
N LEU A 341 11.21 -1.51 9.04
CA LEU A 341 12.50 -1.07 9.58
C LEU A 341 12.32 -0.18 10.81
N VAL A 342 11.30 0.69 10.80
CA VAL A 342 10.93 1.54 11.94
C VAL A 342 10.53 0.68 13.14
N ILE A 343 9.61 -0.26 12.93
CA ILE A 343 9.15 -1.19 13.99
C ILE A 343 10.31 -2.06 14.49
N ALA A 344 11.18 -2.56 13.60
CA ALA A 344 12.37 -3.31 13.99
C ALA A 344 13.32 -2.51 14.87
N LYS A 345 13.48 -1.21 14.60
CA LYS A 345 14.29 -0.31 15.44
C LYS A 345 13.61 0.04 16.76
N TRP A 346 12.31 0.30 16.77
CA TRP A 346 11.53 0.54 18.00
C TRP A 346 11.43 -0.68 18.92
N GLU A 347 11.65 -1.88 18.38
CA GLU A 347 11.78 -3.12 19.15
C GLU A 347 13.24 -3.47 19.49
N HIS A 348 14.21 -2.62 19.12
CA HIS A 348 15.64 -2.86 19.30
C HIS A 348 16.15 -4.19 18.70
N LYS A 349 15.48 -4.68 17.66
CA LYS A 349 15.81 -5.95 16.97
C LYS A 349 16.45 -5.77 15.59
N PHE A 350 16.70 -4.52 15.18
CA PHE A 350 17.30 -4.22 13.89
C PHE A 350 18.81 -4.55 13.87
N ASP A 351 19.22 -5.46 12.99
CA ASP A 351 20.62 -5.82 12.79
C ASP A 351 21.32 -4.82 11.87
N ARG A 352 22.00 -3.84 12.49
CA ARG A 352 22.75 -2.82 11.77
C ARG A 352 23.96 -3.38 11.01
N LYS A 353 24.60 -4.46 11.49
CA LYS A 353 25.76 -5.05 10.82
C LYS A 353 25.33 -5.72 9.52
N LYS A 354 24.24 -6.50 9.58
CA LYS A 354 23.62 -7.10 8.40
C LYS A 354 23.16 -6.05 7.40
N ALA A 355 22.50 -4.99 7.86
CA ALA A 355 22.07 -3.88 7.01
C ALA A 355 23.23 -3.24 6.24
N LEU A 356 24.34 -2.90 6.93
CA LEU A 356 25.53 -2.29 6.30
C LEU A 356 26.27 -3.23 5.33
N ALA A 357 26.22 -4.55 5.58
CA ALA A 357 26.76 -5.53 4.63
C ALA A 357 25.89 -5.59 3.37
N TYR A 358 24.57 -5.62 3.53
CA TYR A 358 23.61 -5.65 2.43
C TYR A 358 23.65 -4.35 1.60
N GLU A 359 23.76 -3.19 2.24
CA GLU A 359 23.99 -1.90 1.55
C GLU A 359 25.23 -1.97 0.66
N ARG A 360 26.35 -2.50 1.17
CA ARG A 360 27.58 -2.63 0.38
C ARG A 360 27.43 -3.58 -0.80
N GLU A 361 26.70 -4.68 -0.62
CA GLU A 361 26.45 -5.63 -1.70
C GLU A 361 25.56 -5.04 -2.80
N VAL A 362 24.45 -4.40 -2.40
CA VAL A 362 23.45 -3.87 -3.33
C VAL A 362 23.94 -2.58 -3.97
N LEU A 363 24.45 -1.63 -3.17
CA LEU A 363 24.94 -0.33 -3.64
C LEU A 363 26.31 -0.39 -4.30
N GLY A 364 27.19 -1.30 -3.87
CA GLY A 364 28.50 -1.50 -4.51
C GLY A 364 28.40 -2.02 -5.96
N LYS A 365 27.27 -2.62 -6.34
CA LYS A 365 26.95 -2.94 -7.74
C LYS A 365 26.60 -1.69 -8.56
N PHE A 366 26.03 -0.64 -7.96
CA PHE A 366 25.67 0.60 -8.66
C PHE A 366 26.89 1.47 -8.96
N ASP A 367 27.89 1.53 -8.07
CA ASP A 367 29.11 2.32 -8.31
C ASP A 367 29.99 1.69 -9.40
N LYS A 368 30.02 0.36 -9.54
CA LYS A 368 30.74 -0.31 -10.65
C LYS A 368 30.10 -0.05 -12.02
N LEU A 369 28.78 0.12 -12.11
CA LEU A 369 28.08 0.47 -13.35
C LEU A 369 28.32 1.92 -13.78
N ARG A 370 28.72 2.80 -12.85
CA ARG A 370 29.01 4.22 -13.11
C ARG A 370 30.47 4.48 -13.50
N ILE A 371 31.36 3.50 -13.29
CA ILE A 371 32.77 3.54 -13.69
C ILE A 371 32.98 2.88 -15.07
N ASN A 372 32.05 2.03 -15.49
CA ASN A 372 32.11 1.29 -16.76
C ASN A 372 31.24 1.88 -17.89
N ASN A 373 30.59 3.02 -17.64
CA ASN A 373 29.96 3.89 -18.64
C ASN A 373 30.65 5.24 -18.59
#